data_AF-A0A0S4X9J0-F1
#
_entry.id   AF-A0A0S4X9J0-F1
#
_cell.length_a   1.000
_cell.length_b   1.000
_cell.length_c   1.000
_cell.angle_alpha   90.00
_cell.angle_beta   90.00
_cell.angle_gamma   90.00
#
_symmetry.space_group_name_H-M   'P 1'
#
loop_
_entity.id
_entity.type
_entity.pdbx_description
1 polymer ?
#
loop_
_entity_poly.entity_id
_entity_poly.type
_entity_poly.pdbx_seq_one_letter_code
_entity_poly.pdbx_strand_id
1 'polypeptide(L)'
;MSFPLRRRFPSLTRKRLHEIQQQYGHDPVVRRLLWEIRCLQIVIMRARQLEQSLPPGEGTTDTGLILGALRGELAAESWLQELAFEIDTCGKMPP
;
A
#
# COMPACT_ATOMS: atom_id res chain seq x y z
N MET A 1 -1.66 -12.60 -10.62
CA MET A 1 -0.34 -12.30 -11.22
C MET A 1 0.57 -11.76 -10.12
N SER A 2 1.64 -12.47 -9.75
CA SER A 2 2.64 -11.93 -8.81
C SER A 2 3.39 -10.81 -9.53
N PHE A 3 3.30 -9.58 -9.03
CA PHE A 3 4.01 -8.45 -9.66
C PHE A 3 5.51 -8.73 -9.66
N PRO A 4 6.16 -8.92 -10.82
CA PRO A 4 7.59 -9.24 -10.89
C PRO A 4 8.45 -8.13 -10.28
N LEU A 5 7.91 -6.90 -10.22
CA LEU A 5 8.57 -5.75 -9.60
C LEU A 5 8.71 -5.89 -8.09
N ARG A 6 7.68 -6.34 -7.37
CA ARG A 6 7.75 -6.50 -5.90
C ARG A 6 8.68 -7.62 -5.45
N ARG A 7 8.95 -8.59 -6.33
CA ARG A 7 9.99 -9.61 -6.10
C ARG A 7 11.40 -9.03 -6.17
N ARG A 8 11.64 -8.06 -7.05
CA ARG A 8 12.95 -7.41 -7.22
C ARG A 8 13.13 -6.21 -6.29
N PHE A 9 12.05 -5.49 -6.00
CA PHE A 9 12.01 -4.28 -5.20
C PHE A 9 10.87 -4.40 -4.18
N PRO A 10 11.14 -4.96 -2.99
CA PRO A 10 10.13 -5.06 -1.94
C PRO A 10 9.60 -3.68 -1.57
N SER A 11 8.34 -3.61 -1.13
CA SER A 11 7.74 -2.36 -0.67
C SER A 11 8.58 -1.70 0.42
N LEU A 12 8.73 -0.38 0.30
CA LEU A 12 9.38 0.40 1.34
C LEU A 12 8.49 0.38 2.59
N THR A 13 9.07 -0.04 3.71
CA THR A 13 8.42 0.06 5.02
C THR A 13 8.29 1.52 5.43
N ARG A 14 7.39 1.82 6.37
CA ARG A 14 7.26 3.20 6.89
C ARG A 14 8.55 3.68 7.54
N LYS A 15 9.26 2.78 8.23
CA LYS A 15 10.58 3.06 8.82
C LYS A 15 11.59 3.50 7.76
N ARG A 16 11.69 2.77 6.65
CA ARG A 16 12.61 3.12 5.55
C ARG A 16 12.24 4.43 4.87
N LEU A 17 10.94 4.69 4.66
CA LEU A 17 10.49 5.98 4.12
C LEU A 17 10.88 7.14 5.06
N HIS A 18 10.74 6.94 6.37
CA HIS A 18 11.16 7.94 7.35
C HIS A 18 12.68 8.14 7.35
N GLU A 19 13.48 7.08 7.29
CA GLU A 19 14.94 7.15 7.19
C GLU A 19 15.38 7.92 5.93
N ILE A 20 14.77 7.64 4.77
CA ILE A 20 15.04 8.36 3.52
C ILE A 20 14.68 9.84 3.66
N GLN A 21 13.55 10.17 4.29
CA GLN A 21 13.15 11.55 4.53
C GLN A 21 14.15 12.28 5.44
N GLN A 22 14.63 11.64 6.52
CA GLN A 22 15.61 12.23 7.42
C GLN A 22 16.95 12.45 6.73
N GLN A 23 17.41 11.47 5.96
CA GLN A 23 18.73 11.51 5.32
C GLN A 23 18.77 12.44 4.09
N TYR A 24 17.71 12.45 3.28
CA TYR A 24 17.69 13.11 1.97
C TYR A 24 16.57 14.14 1.82
N GLY A 25 15.85 14.49 2.87
CA GLY A 25 14.70 15.39 2.79
C GLY A 25 15.03 16.83 2.35
N HIS A 26 16.30 17.21 2.37
CA HIS A 26 16.80 18.48 1.83
C HIS A 26 16.91 18.48 0.30
N ASP A 27 17.04 17.31 -0.33
CA ASP A 27 17.05 17.17 -1.78
C ASP A 27 15.63 17.37 -2.35
N PRO A 28 15.42 18.33 -3.28
CA PRO A 28 14.11 18.64 -3.82
C PRO A 28 13.51 17.51 -4.66
N VAL A 29 14.35 16.72 -5.35
CA VAL A 29 13.93 15.57 -6.16
C VAL A 29 13.47 14.45 -5.25
N VAL A 30 14.25 14.11 -4.23
CA VAL A 30 13.87 13.06 -3.27
C VAL A 30 12.59 13.44 -2.53
N ARG A 31 12.47 14.71 -2.11
CA ARG A 31 11.24 15.21 -1.48
C ARG A 31 10.03 15.06 -2.40
N ARG A 32 10.17 15.38 -3.70
CA ARG A 32 9.07 15.19 -4.67
C ARG A 32 8.71 13.72 -4.82
N LEU A 33 9.68 12.81 -4.91
CA LEU A 33 9.43 11.38 -5.01
C LEU A 33 8.73 10.80 -3.78
N LEU A 34 9.15 11.21 -2.57
CA LEU A 34 8.46 10.82 -1.33
C LEU A 34 7.00 11.29 -1.31
N TRP A 35 6.74 12.48 -1.88
CA TRP A 35 5.37 12.97 -2.02
C TRP A 35 4.53 12.16 -3.02
N GLU A 36 5.09 11.82 -4.19
CA GLU A 36 4.41 10.96 -5.15
C GLU A 36 4.12 9.57 -4.56
N ILE A 37 5.07 8.99 -3.82
CA ILE A 37 4.87 7.75 -3.07
C ILE A 37 3.69 7.91 -2.10
N ARG A 38 3.62 9.02 -1.38
CA ARG A 38 2.51 9.28 -0.45
C ARG A 38 1.15 9.36 -1.16
N CYS A 39 1.08 10.03 -2.31
CA CYS A 39 -0.12 10.08 -3.14
C CYS A 39 -0.55 8.68 -3.59
N LEU A 40 0.39 7.84 -4.05
CA LEU A 40 0.10 6.46 -4.45
C LEU A 40 -0.37 5.60 -3.27
N GLN A 41 0.21 5.78 -2.07
CA GLN A 41 -0.27 5.10 -0.87
C GLN A 41 -1.73 5.41 -0.57
N ILE A 42 -2.17 6.66 -0.73
CA ILE A 42 -3.58 7.05 -0.53
C ILE A 42 -4.49 6.32 -1.52
N VAL A 43 -4.10 6.22 -2.80
CA VAL A 43 -4.87 5.48 -3.81
C VAL A 43 -4.98 3.99 -3.43
N ILE A 44 -3.88 3.37 -3.00
CA ILE A 44 -3.86 1.98 -2.55
C ILE A 44 -4.76 1.77 -1.33
N MET A 45 -4.79 2.73 -0.39
CA MET A 45 -5.72 2.68 0.74
C MET A 45 -7.18 2.74 0.31
N ARG A 46 -7.53 3.56 -0.69
CA ARG A 46 -8.88 3.58 -1.27
C ARG A 46 -9.20 2.25 -1.95
N ALA A 47 -8.24 1.64 -2.62
CA ALA A 47 -8.40 0.31 -3.22
C ALA A 47 -8.65 -0.77 -2.14
N ARG A 48 -7.99 -0.69 -0.98
CA ARG A 48 -8.28 -1.56 0.17
C ARG A 48 -9.69 -1.34 0.72
N GLN A 49 -10.12 -0.08 0.86
CA GLN A 49 -11.48 0.22 1.32
C GLN A 49 -12.54 -0.32 0.35
N LEU A 50 -12.28 -0.22 -0.96
CA LEU A 50 -13.12 -0.80 -2.00
C LEU A 50 -13.14 -2.33 -1.92
N GLU A 51 -11.99 -2.97 -1.72
CA GLU A 51 -11.90 -4.42 -1.52
C GLU A 51 -12.72 -4.88 -0.32
N GLN A 52 -12.66 -4.14 0.80
CA GLN A 52 -13.38 -4.44 2.03
C GLN A 52 -14.89 -4.17 1.96
N SER A 53 -15.34 -3.29 1.07
CA SER A 53 -16.77 -2.95 0.91
C SER A 53 -17.52 -3.92 0.00
N LEU A 54 -16.79 -4.70 -0.81
CA LEU A 54 -17.37 -5.70 -1.69
C LEU A 54 -17.65 -6.99 -0.91
N PRO A 55 -18.78 -7.67 -1.17
CA PRO A 55 -19.04 -8.97 -0.58
C PRO A 55 -17.92 -9.95 -0.97
N PRO A 56 -17.70 -11.01 -0.18
CA PRO A 56 -16.81 -12.09 -0.58
C PRO A 56 -17.34 -12.69 -1.89
N GLY A 57 -16.84 -12.18 -3.02
CA GLY A 57 -17.17 -12.69 -4.34
C GLY A 57 -16.56 -14.07 -4.47
N GLU A 58 -17.33 -15.09 -4.16
CA GLU A 58 -16.97 -16.47 -4.47
C GLU A 58 -17.20 -16.71 -5.97
N GLY A 59 -16.14 -17.07 -6.70
CA GLY A 59 -16.28 -17.70 -8.01
C GLY A 59 -15.44 -17.11 -9.14
N THR A 60 -15.53 -17.79 -10.28
CA THR A 60 -14.84 -17.51 -11.56
C THR A 60 -15.44 -16.33 -12.34
N THR A 61 -16.23 -15.47 -11.69
CA THR A 61 -16.78 -14.27 -12.33
C THR A 61 -15.69 -13.23 -12.52
N ASP A 62 -15.81 -12.37 -13.54
CA ASP A 62 -14.83 -11.33 -13.83
C ASP A 62 -14.53 -10.45 -12.60
N THR A 63 -15.58 -10.12 -11.83
CA THR A 63 -15.45 -9.38 -10.56
C THR A 63 -14.64 -10.16 -9.52
N GLY A 64 -14.87 -11.47 -9.38
CA GLY A 64 -14.12 -12.32 -8.46
C GLY A 64 -12.63 -12.43 -8.84
N LEU A 65 -12.33 -12.53 -10.14
CA LEU A 65 -10.96 -12.55 -10.65
C LEU A 65 -10.23 -11.22 -10.39
N ILE A 66 -10.89 -10.08 -10.65
CA ILE A 66 -10.33 -8.75 -10.38
C ILE A 66 -10.10 -8.54 -8.89
N LEU A 67 -11.08 -8.92 -8.04
CA LEU A 67 -10.97 -8.78 -6.59
C LEU A 67 -9.85 -9.67 -6.03
N GLY A 68 -9.69 -10.89 -6.55
CA GLY A 68 -8.59 -11.78 -6.21
C GLY A 68 -7.22 -11.22 -6.60
N ALA A 69 -7.11 -10.60 -7.79
CA ALA A 69 -5.89 -9.92 -8.21
C ALA A 69 -5.56 -8.73 -7.29
N LEU A 70 -6.55 -7.88 -7.01
CA LEU A 70 -6.40 -6.73 -6.12
C LEU A 70 -5.95 -7.16 -4.71
N ARG A 71 -6.55 -8.20 -4.13
CA ARG A 71 -6.12 -8.76 -2.84
C ARG A 71 -4.65 -9.18 -2.86
N GLY A 72 -4.21 -9.84 -3.93
CA GLY A 72 -2.82 -10.25 -4.10
C GLY A 72 -1.86 -9.05 -4.20
N GLU A 73 -2.28 -8.00 -4.89
CA GLU A 73 -1.52 -6.74 -4.99
C GLU A 73 -1.40 -6.03 -3.64
N LEU A 74 -2.52 -5.86 -2.93
CA LEU A 74 -2.55 -5.25 -1.61
C LEU A 74 -1.74 -6.05 -0.58
N ALA A 75 -1.75 -7.38 -0.66
CA ALA A 75 -0.97 -8.25 0.21
C ALA A 75 0.55 -8.07 0.02
N ALA A 76 1.01 -7.63 -1.16
CA ALA A 76 2.42 -7.36 -1.43
C ALA A 76 2.92 -6.02 -0.86
N GLU A 77 2.02 -5.18 -0.34
CA GLU A 77 2.34 -3.86 0.22
C GLU A 77 2.54 -3.94 1.74
N SER A 78 3.78 -4.19 2.20
CA SER A 78 4.08 -4.37 3.62
C SER A 78 3.71 -3.16 4.49
N TRP A 79 3.90 -1.94 3.99
CA TRP A 79 3.53 -0.71 4.69
C TRP A 79 2.02 -0.60 4.96
N LEU A 80 1.19 -1.25 4.14
CA LEU A 80 -0.26 -1.27 4.29
C LEU A 80 -0.70 -2.21 5.43
N GLN A 81 0.06 -3.28 5.65
CA GLN A 81 -0.11 -4.17 6.81
C GLN A 81 0.36 -3.47 8.09
N GLU A 82 1.52 -2.80 8.04
CA GLU A 82 2.03 -1.96 9.15
C GLU A 82 0.98 -0.90 9.56
N LEU A 83 0.38 -0.21 8.59
CA LEU A 83 -0.65 0.79 8.85
C LEU A 83 -1.90 0.19 9.48
N ALA A 84 -2.40 -0.95 8.97
CA ALA A 84 -3.56 -1.60 9.57
C ALA A 84 -3.29 -2.04 11.01
N PHE A 85 -2.11 -2.62 11.26
CA PHE A 85 -1.70 -2.95 12.62
C PHE A 85 -1.67 -1.72 13.54
N GLU A 86 -1.13 -0.58 13.07
CA GLU A 86 -1.13 0.67 13.84
C GLU A 86 -2.52 1.24 14.09
N ILE A 87 -3.43 1.13 13.12
CA ILE A 87 -4.84 1.55 13.29
C ILE A 87 -5.50 0.68 14.37
N ASP A 88 -5.34 -0.65 14.26
CA ASP A 88 -5.98 -1.62 15.15
C ASP A 88 -5.42 -1.58 16.58
N THR A 89 -4.11 -1.32 16.74
CA THR A 89 -3.43 -1.35 18.04
C THR A 89 -3.24 0.01 18.71
N CYS A 90 -3.07 1.09 17.94
CA CYS A 90 -2.82 2.43 18.48
C CYS A 90 -3.95 3.43 18.23
N GLY A 91 -5.04 3.03 17.57
CA GLY A 91 -6.18 3.92 17.29
C GLY A 91 -5.82 5.13 16.42
N LYS A 92 -4.69 5.09 15.71
CA LYS A 92 -4.27 6.19 14.83
C LYS A 92 -5.18 6.22 13.62
N MET A 93 -5.93 7.31 13.43
CA MET A 93 -6.61 7.52 12.16
C MET A 93 -5.56 7.78 11.06
N PRO A 94 -5.73 7.19 9.87
CA PRO A 94 -4.96 7.63 8.73
C PRO A 94 -5.27 9.11 8.44
N PRO A 95 -4.29 9.91 8.00
CA PRO A 95 -4.51 11.29 7.65
C PRO A 95 -5.35 11.45 6.38
#